data_AF-A0A0M3JAD0-F1
#
_entry.id   AF-A0A0M3JAD0-F1
#
_cell.length_a   1.000
_cell.length_b   1.000
_cell.length_c   1.000
_cell.angle_alpha   90.00
_cell.angle_beta   90.00
_cell.angle_gamma   90.00
#
_symmetry.space_group_name_H-M   'P 1'
#
loop_
_entity.id
_entity.type
_entity.pdbx_description
1 polymer ?
#
loop_
_entity_poly.entity_id
_entity_poly.type
_entity_poly.pdbx_seq_one_letter_code
_entity_poly.pdbx_strand_id
1 'polypeptide(L)'
;MTLFLLNQWRKQPGGAQDAKRINVNFYNNKFSGAFLLALESGTSPMREKELIIEALDDWDVLTPTWFEVADYVSVIEQLHENENFKERHRAALVASKVAYCLGDYCGALQLALAAGDKFQLTPRPPSNLVGSQDEQYVNKMIEHALDTYKQAKRSGSNIDESLEKLINRIFERNMKRKELRYVIGLALDTRRTDMIIAAIKVLFRFIRSFSC
;
A
#
# COMPACT_ATOMS: atom_id res chain seq x y z
N MET A 1 4.61 -25.39 -16.94
CA MET A 1 3.18 -25.33 -17.34
C MET A 1 2.48 -24.06 -16.79
N THR A 2 2.94 -23.53 -15.66
CA THR A 2 2.41 -22.33 -14.98
C THR A 2 2.73 -21.01 -15.71
N LEU A 3 3.95 -20.84 -16.21
CA LEU A 3 4.36 -19.68 -17.05
C LEU A 3 3.55 -19.54 -18.36
N PHE A 4 3.08 -20.66 -18.92
CA PHE A 4 2.24 -20.65 -20.12
C PHE A 4 0.85 -20.09 -19.80
N LEU A 5 0.28 -20.50 -18.67
CA LEU A 5 -1.02 -20.02 -18.19
C LEU A 5 -0.98 -18.53 -17.81
N LEU A 6 0.12 -18.05 -17.23
CA LEU A 6 0.30 -16.64 -16.87
C LEU A 6 0.41 -15.73 -18.12
N ASN A 7 1.16 -16.16 -19.13
CA ASN A 7 1.24 -15.45 -20.40
C ASN A 7 -0.07 -15.52 -21.21
N GLN A 8 -0.82 -16.62 -21.08
CA GLN A 8 -2.12 -16.79 -21.70
C GLN A 8 -3.17 -15.87 -21.05
N TRP A 9 -3.16 -15.73 -19.72
CA TRP A 9 -4.03 -14.81 -18.98
C TRP A 9 -3.78 -13.34 -19.35
N ARG A 10 -2.50 -12.93 -19.44
CA ARG A 10 -2.13 -11.57 -19.84
C ARG A 10 -2.51 -11.20 -21.28
N LYS A 11 -2.70 -12.20 -22.16
CA LYS A 11 -3.01 -12.01 -23.59
C LYS A 11 -4.49 -12.14 -23.96
N GLN A 12 -5.37 -12.49 -23.02
CA GLN A 12 -6.82 -12.57 -23.29
C GLN A 12 -7.46 -11.16 -23.28
N PRO A 13 -8.56 -10.91 -24.01
CA PRO A 13 -9.25 -9.62 -23.98
C PRO A 13 -9.77 -9.41 -22.55
N GLY A 14 -9.07 -8.55 -21.81
CA GLY A 14 -9.23 -8.36 -20.38
C GLY A 14 -7.95 -8.49 -19.53
N GLY A 15 -6.81 -8.83 -20.12
CA GLY A 15 -5.50 -8.51 -19.52
C GLY A 15 -5.31 -6.99 -19.45
N ALA A 16 -4.36 -6.54 -18.61
CA ALA A 16 -4.11 -5.16 -18.11
C ALA A 16 -4.30 -3.94 -19.05
N GLN A 17 -4.49 -4.12 -20.36
CA GLN A 17 -4.79 -3.04 -21.32
C GLN A 17 -6.29 -2.83 -21.61
N ASP A 18 -7.18 -3.78 -21.32
CA ASP A 18 -8.62 -3.68 -21.65
C ASP A 18 -9.54 -3.74 -20.41
N ALA A 19 -9.31 -2.84 -19.45
CA ALA A 19 -10.12 -2.67 -18.24
C ALA A 19 -11.51 -2.02 -18.48
N LYS A 20 -12.14 -2.25 -19.63
CA LYS A 20 -13.45 -1.65 -19.98
C LYS A 20 -14.62 -2.63 -20.07
N ARG A 21 -14.39 -3.95 -20.00
CA ARG A 21 -15.51 -4.92 -20.01
C ARG A 21 -15.06 -6.27 -19.47
N ILE A 22 -15.09 -6.47 -18.15
CA ILE A 22 -14.92 -7.83 -17.61
C ILE A 22 -15.85 -8.06 -16.43
N ASN A 23 -16.63 -9.11 -16.62
CA ASN A 23 -17.67 -9.64 -15.77
C ASN A 23 -17.04 -10.19 -14.48
N VAL A 24 -17.54 -9.76 -13.32
CA VAL A 24 -17.09 -10.14 -11.96
C VAL A 24 -17.04 -11.67 -11.77
N ASN A 25 -17.85 -12.42 -12.51
CA ASN A 25 -17.86 -13.89 -12.48
C ASN A 25 -16.66 -14.57 -13.16
N PHE A 26 -15.84 -13.84 -13.95
CA PHE A 26 -14.65 -14.39 -14.60
C PHE A 26 -13.43 -14.40 -13.66
N TYR A 27 -13.35 -13.45 -12.72
CA TYR A 27 -12.32 -13.41 -11.67
C TYR A 27 -12.56 -14.46 -10.58
N ASN A 28 -13.82 -14.69 -10.21
CA ASN A 28 -14.22 -15.67 -9.18
C ASN A 28 -13.86 -17.13 -9.49
N ASN A 29 -13.39 -17.44 -10.70
CA ASN A 29 -13.19 -18.83 -11.13
C ASN A 29 -11.73 -19.21 -11.39
N LYS A 30 -10.72 -18.34 -11.14
CA LYS A 30 -9.32 -18.74 -11.42
C LYS A 30 -8.17 -17.99 -10.74
N PHE A 31 -8.32 -17.43 -9.55
CA PHE A 31 -7.20 -17.50 -8.60
C PHE A 31 -7.26 -18.87 -7.93
N SER A 32 -7.04 -19.92 -8.74
CA SER A 32 -7.19 -21.30 -8.28
C SER A 32 -6.27 -21.52 -7.08
N GLY A 33 -6.76 -22.14 -5.99
CA GLY A 33 -5.96 -22.46 -4.81
C GLY A 33 -4.61 -23.12 -5.12
N ALA A 34 -4.46 -23.73 -6.30
CA ALA A 34 -3.17 -24.16 -6.85
C ALA A 34 -2.08 -23.06 -6.87
N PHE A 35 -2.41 -21.79 -7.11
CA PHE A 35 -1.46 -20.67 -7.08
C PHE A 35 -1.05 -20.30 -5.65
N LEU A 36 -1.98 -20.36 -4.69
CA LEU A 36 -1.66 -20.12 -3.28
C LEU A 36 -0.87 -21.29 -2.68
N LEU A 37 -1.23 -22.53 -3.03
CA LEU A 37 -0.44 -23.73 -2.70
C LEU A 37 0.96 -23.70 -3.32
N ALA A 38 1.12 -23.06 -4.49
CA ALA A 38 2.43 -22.85 -5.08
C ALA A 38 3.30 -21.89 -4.24
N LEU A 39 2.72 -20.92 -3.54
CA LEU A 39 3.45 -20.06 -2.59
C LEU A 39 4.00 -20.87 -1.41
N GLU A 40 3.18 -21.77 -0.85
CA GLU A 40 3.55 -22.63 0.27
C GLU A 40 4.59 -23.69 -0.13
N SER A 41 4.48 -24.25 -1.34
CA SER A 41 5.42 -25.26 -1.80
C SER A 41 6.87 -24.71 -1.87
N GLY A 42 7.79 -25.39 -1.19
CA GLY A 42 9.23 -25.09 -1.23
C GLY A 42 9.88 -25.38 -2.59
N THR A 43 9.18 -26.09 -3.47
CA THR A 43 9.67 -26.55 -4.79
C THR A 43 9.38 -25.55 -5.92
N SER A 44 8.54 -24.54 -5.69
CA SER A 44 8.18 -23.57 -6.72
C SER A 44 9.32 -22.58 -6.98
N PRO A 45 9.67 -22.30 -8.25
CA PRO A 45 10.76 -21.39 -8.58
C PRO A 45 10.45 -19.99 -8.05
N MET A 46 11.45 -19.29 -7.51
CA MET A 46 11.27 -17.97 -6.89
C MET A 46 10.54 -16.97 -7.81
N ARG A 47 10.80 -17.06 -9.12
CA ARG A 47 10.17 -16.26 -10.16
C ARG A 47 8.65 -16.44 -10.24
N GLU A 48 8.12 -17.62 -9.93
CA GLU A 48 6.68 -17.86 -9.90
C GLU A 48 6.05 -17.16 -8.70
N LYS A 49 6.72 -17.20 -7.54
CA LYS A 49 6.29 -16.45 -6.35
C LYS A 49 6.30 -14.94 -6.60
N GLU A 50 7.31 -14.41 -7.30
CA GLU A 50 7.36 -13.00 -7.72
C GLU A 50 6.14 -12.60 -8.55
N LEU A 51 5.76 -13.42 -9.53
CA LEU A 51 4.62 -13.16 -10.41
C LEU A 51 3.27 -13.21 -9.67
N ILE A 52 3.13 -14.12 -8.71
CA ILE A 52 1.92 -14.22 -7.89
C ILE A 52 1.78 -12.97 -7.01
N ILE A 53 2.84 -12.56 -6.33
CA ILE A 53 2.84 -11.33 -5.52
C ILE A 53 2.54 -10.10 -6.37
N GLU A 54 3.09 -10.04 -7.59
CA GLU A 54 2.78 -8.97 -8.54
C GLU A 54 1.30 -8.92 -8.91
N ALA A 55 0.65 -10.06 -9.14
CA ALA A 55 -0.77 -10.11 -9.44
C ALA A 55 -1.65 -9.74 -8.23
N LEU A 56 -1.25 -10.14 -7.01
CA LEU A 56 -1.97 -9.84 -5.77
C LEU A 56 -1.87 -8.37 -5.34
N ASP A 57 -0.92 -7.62 -5.88
CA ASP A 57 -0.77 -6.19 -5.62
C ASP A 57 -1.97 -5.38 -6.17
N ASP A 58 -2.68 -5.90 -7.18
CA ASP A 58 -3.84 -5.25 -7.76
C ASP A 58 -5.12 -5.46 -6.92
N TRP A 59 -5.77 -4.35 -6.54
CA TRP A 59 -6.99 -4.38 -5.73
C TRP A 59 -8.15 -5.10 -6.42
N ASP A 60 -8.20 -5.09 -7.75
CA ASP A 60 -9.20 -5.82 -8.53
C ASP A 60 -9.09 -7.34 -8.35
N VAL A 61 -7.88 -7.84 -8.09
CA VAL A 61 -7.62 -9.25 -7.78
C VAL A 61 -7.82 -9.49 -6.29
N LEU A 62 -7.25 -8.62 -5.44
CA LEU A 62 -7.23 -8.83 -4.00
C LEU A 62 -8.62 -8.70 -3.35
N THR A 63 -9.45 -7.76 -3.77
CA THR A 63 -10.78 -7.52 -3.16
C THR A 63 -11.72 -8.72 -3.23
N PRO A 64 -11.79 -9.49 -4.32
CA PRO A 64 -12.56 -10.74 -4.33
C PRO A 64 -11.84 -11.93 -3.70
N THR A 65 -10.51 -11.92 -3.52
CA THR A 65 -9.76 -13.11 -3.06
C THR A 65 -9.07 -12.96 -1.71
N TRP A 66 -9.22 -11.83 -1.00
CA TRP A 66 -8.49 -11.56 0.25
C TRP A 66 -8.72 -12.63 1.31
N PHE A 67 -9.91 -13.25 1.36
CA PHE A 67 -10.23 -14.29 2.34
C PHE A 67 -9.44 -15.58 2.09
N GLU A 68 -9.18 -15.93 0.82
CA GLU A 68 -8.33 -17.08 0.49
C GLU A 68 -6.86 -16.76 0.76
N VAL A 69 -6.44 -15.52 0.46
CA VAL A 69 -5.06 -15.08 0.69
C VAL A 69 -4.76 -14.93 2.19
N ALA A 70 -5.76 -14.63 3.02
CA ALA A 70 -5.62 -14.48 4.47
C ALA A 70 -4.98 -15.70 5.12
N ASP A 71 -5.37 -16.91 4.70
CA ASP A 71 -4.81 -18.17 5.21
C ASP A 71 -3.32 -18.34 4.88
N TYR A 72 -2.83 -17.64 3.85
CA TYR A 72 -1.43 -17.69 3.38
C TYR A 72 -0.63 -16.42 3.72
N VAL A 73 -1.17 -15.48 4.52
CA VAL A 73 -0.44 -14.26 4.89
C VAL A 73 0.89 -14.57 5.56
N SER A 74 0.93 -15.57 6.46
CA SER A 74 2.17 -16.03 7.11
C SER A 74 3.24 -16.46 6.10
N VAL A 75 2.84 -17.08 4.97
CA VAL A 75 3.77 -17.47 3.90
C VAL A 75 4.27 -16.23 3.16
N ILE A 76 3.41 -15.24 2.93
CA ILE A 76 3.79 -13.96 2.29
C ILE A 76 4.77 -13.19 3.18
N GLU A 77 4.59 -13.20 4.50
CA GLU A 77 5.51 -12.59 5.46
C GLU A 77 6.88 -13.29 5.45
N GLN A 78 6.92 -14.63 5.44
CA GLN A 78 8.17 -15.38 5.29
C GLN A 78 8.89 -15.05 3.96
N LEU A 79 8.14 -14.82 2.88
CA LEU A 79 8.72 -14.38 1.61
C LEU A 79 9.28 -12.94 1.68
N HIS A 80 8.68 -12.08 2.50
CA HIS A 80 9.21 -10.75 2.77
C HIS A 80 10.53 -10.81 3.56
N GLU A 81 10.64 -11.70 4.54
CA GLU A 81 11.87 -11.89 5.34
C GLU A 81 13.03 -12.47 4.52
N ASN A 82 12.74 -13.14 3.41
CA ASN A 82 13.76 -13.74 2.56
C ASN A 82 14.52 -12.68 1.74
N GLU A 83 15.79 -12.45 2.09
CA GLU A 83 16.67 -11.48 1.41
C GLU A 83 16.93 -11.80 -0.07
N ASN A 84 16.79 -13.07 -0.48
CA ASN A 84 16.99 -13.47 -1.88
C ASN A 84 15.81 -13.08 -2.78
N PHE A 85 14.70 -12.61 -2.21
CA PHE A 85 13.51 -12.24 -2.96
C PHE A 85 13.57 -10.77 -3.40
N LYS A 86 13.61 -10.55 -4.72
CA LYS A 86 13.71 -9.19 -5.28
C LYS A 86 12.50 -8.33 -4.97
N GLU A 87 11.32 -8.93 -4.88
CA GLU A 87 10.05 -8.24 -4.65
C GLU A 87 9.56 -8.33 -3.20
N ARG A 88 10.48 -8.50 -2.24
CA ARG A 88 10.17 -8.55 -0.79
C ARG A 88 9.35 -7.36 -0.30
N HIS A 89 9.60 -6.17 -0.83
CA HIS A 89 8.85 -4.98 -0.45
C HIS A 89 7.41 -5.00 -0.98
N ARG A 90 7.15 -5.66 -2.12
CA ARG A 90 5.78 -5.88 -2.62
C ARG A 90 5.06 -6.95 -1.82
N ALA A 91 5.76 -8.01 -1.39
CA ALA A 91 5.17 -9.03 -0.52
C ALA A 91 4.65 -8.40 0.79
N ALA A 92 5.45 -7.56 1.45
CA ALA A 92 5.00 -6.80 2.62
C ALA A 92 3.79 -5.89 2.31
N LEU A 93 3.76 -5.26 1.14
CA LEU A 93 2.62 -4.43 0.73
C LEU A 93 1.34 -5.26 0.56
N VAL A 94 1.43 -6.43 -0.08
CA VAL A 94 0.29 -7.34 -0.24
C VAL A 94 -0.19 -7.83 1.12
N ALA A 95 0.71 -8.26 1.99
CA ALA A 95 0.38 -8.66 3.36
C ALA A 95 -0.33 -7.53 4.13
N SER A 96 0.17 -6.29 4.01
CA SER A 96 -0.47 -5.11 4.60
C SER A 96 -1.90 -4.89 4.10
N LYS A 97 -2.15 -5.05 2.80
CA LYS A 97 -3.48 -4.90 2.22
C LYS A 97 -4.44 -6.00 2.70
N VAL A 98 -3.96 -7.23 2.86
CA VAL A 98 -4.77 -8.33 3.41
C VAL A 98 -5.07 -8.09 4.89
N ALA A 99 -4.08 -7.67 5.68
CA ALA A 99 -4.27 -7.28 7.08
C ALA A 99 -5.29 -6.15 7.24
N TYR A 100 -5.30 -5.18 6.32
CA TYR A 100 -6.32 -4.14 6.25
C TYR A 100 -7.73 -4.73 6.02
N CYS A 101 -7.87 -5.68 5.09
CA CYS A 101 -9.14 -6.37 4.86
C CYS A 101 -9.59 -7.22 6.08
N LEU A 102 -8.65 -7.76 6.85
CA LEU A 102 -8.92 -8.47 8.11
C LEU A 102 -9.30 -7.53 9.27
N GLY A 103 -9.09 -6.22 9.11
CA GLY A 103 -9.33 -5.21 10.15
C GLY A 103 -8.19 -5.04 11.15
N ASP A 104 -7.05 -5.71 10.95
CA ASP A 104 -5.84 -5.48 11.74
C ASP A 104 -5.04 -4.30 11.17
N TYR A 105 -5.45 -3.09 11.54
CA TYR A 105 -4.82 -1.86 11.07
C TYR A 105 -3.42 -1.64 11.65
N CYS A 106 -3.15 -2.18 12.85
CA CYS A 106 -1.83 -2.05 13.48
C CYS A 106 -0.81 -2.91 12.75
N GLY A 107 -1.12 -4.19 12.50
CA GLY A 107 -0.29 -5.08 11.70
C GLY A 107 -0.17 -4.59 10.26
N ALA A 108 -1.26 -4.12 9.66
CA ALA A 108 -1.24 -3.52 8.32
C ALA A 108 -0.27 -2.34 8.22
N LEU A 109 -0.25 -1.44 9.21
CA LEU A 109 0.67 -0.31 9.23
C LEU A 109 2.13 -0.77 9.32
N GLN A 110 2.45 -1.73 10.18
CA GLN A 110 3.82 -2.25 10.32
C GLN A 110 4.32 -2.88 9.01
N LEU A 111 3.48 -3.68 8.35
CA LEU A 111 3.78 -4.26 7.05
C LEU A 111 3.90 -3.19 5.94
N ALA A 112 3.08 -2.14 5.98
CA ALA A 112 3.19 -1.00 5.06
C ALA A 112 4.51 -0.23 5.25
N LEU A 113 4.97 -0.09 6.49
CA LEU A 113 6.28 0.49 6.80
C LEU A 113 7.42 -0.38 6.27
N ALA A 114 7.31 -1.71 6.41
CA ALA A 114 8.28 -2.66 5.88
C ALA A 114 8.34 -2.67 4.33
N ALA A 115 7.21 -2.36 3.66
CA ALA A 115 7.15 -2.16 2.22
C ALA A 115 7.90 -0.90 1.75
N GLY A 116 8.13 0.06 2.63
CA GLY A 116 8.95 1.26 2.37
C GLY A 116 8.50 2.04 1.14
N ASP A 117 9.34 2.03 0.10
CA ASP A 117 9.14 2.78 -1.15
C ASP A 117 8.03 2.22 -2.04
N LYS A 118 7.66 0.93 -1.89
CA LYS A 118 6.55 0.34 -2.63
C LYS A 118 5.19 0.86 -2.13
N PHE A 119 5.10 1.29 -0.87
CA PHE A 119 3.91 1.94 -0.34
C PHE A 119 3.78 3.36 -0.90
N GLN A 120 2.96 3.50 -1.93
CA GLN A 120 2.70 4.79 -2.57
C GLN A 120 1.56 5.51 -1.84
N LEU A 121 1.84 6.73 -1.40
CA LEU A 121 0.81 7.59 -0.80
C LEU A 121 -0.17 8.11 -1.84
N THR A 122 0.18 8.18 -3.12
CA THR A 122 -0.77 8.59 -4.16
C THR A 122 -1.65 7.40 -4.50
N PRO A 123 -2.95 7.43 -4.19
CA PRO A 123 -3.83 6.34 -4.54
C PRO A 123 -3.90 6.24 -6.07
N ARG A 124 -3.95 5.00 -6.53
CA ARG A 124 -4.20 4.66 -7.92
C ARG A 124 -5.58 5.18 -8.33
N PRO A 125 -5.76 5.55 -9.61
CA PRO A 125 -7.07 5.94 -10.10
C PRO A 125 -8.09 4.84 -9.81
N PRO A 126 -9.33 5.20 -9.43
CA PRO A 126 -10.33 4.23 -9.06
C PRO A 126 -10.57 3.26 -10.21
N SER A 127 -10.59 1.97 -9.91
CA SER A 127 -10.94 0.95 -10.90
C SER A 127 -12.47 0.90 -11.03
N ASN A 128 -12.95 0.47 -12.21
CA ASN A 128 -14.38 0.30 -12.43
C ASN A 128 -15.00 -0.81 -11.56
N LEU A 129 -14.19 -1.74 -11.04
CA LEU A 129 -14.65 -2.91 -10.28
C LEU A 129 -14.66 -2.66 -8.77
N VAL A 130 -13.62 -2.00 -8.26
CA VAL A 130 -13.36 -1.86 -6.82
C VAL A 130 -13.49 -0.40 -6.35
N GLY A 131 -13.67 0.55 -7.28
CA GLY A 131 -13.89 1.95 -6.95
C GLY A 131 -12.66 2.57 -6.28
N SER A 132 -12.89 3.32 -5.20
CA SER A 132 -11.86 4.08 -4.47
C SER A 132 -11.23 3.33 -3.29
N GLN A 133 -11.16 1.99 -3.35
CA GLN A 133 -10.64 1.20 -2.22
C GLN A 133 -9.17 1.49 -1.90
N ASP A 134 -8.34 1.75 -2.91
CA ASP A 134 -6.94 2.13 -2.71
C ASP A 134 -6.82 3.47 -1.96
N GLU A 135 -7.71 4.42 -2.26
CA GLU A 135 -7.78 5.69 -1.54
C GLU A 135 -8.21 5.50 -0.09
N GLN A 136 -9.21 4.65 0.16
CA GLN A 136 -9.67 4.34 1.52
C GLN A 136 -8.57 3.67 2.34
N TYR A 137 -7.88 2.68 1.77
CA TYR A 137 -6.73 2.01 2.40
C TYR A 137 -5.64 3.02 2.74
N VAL A 138 -5.19 3.83 1.78
CA VAL A 138 -4.12 4.81 2.01
C VAL A 138 -4.53 5.82 3.09
N ASN A 139 -5.76 6.35 3.02
CA ASN A 139 -6.26 7.31 4.02
C ASN A 139 -6.30 6.70 5.43
N LYS A 140 -6.75 5.45 5.55
CA LYS A 140 -6.77 4.72 6.83
C LYS A 140 -5.36 4.46 7.36
N MET A 141 -4.43 4.05 6.50
CA MET A 141 -3.04 3.85 6.91
C MET A 141 -2.39 5.16 7.36
N ILE A 142 -2.69 6.29 6.70
CA ILE A 142 -2.22 7.62 7.11
C ILE A 142 -2.79 8.01 8.48
N GLU A 143 -4.09 7.83 8.69
CA GLU A 143 -4.76 8.10 9.98
C GLU A 143 -4.11 7.31 11.12
N HIS A 144 -3.97 6.00 10.95
CA HIS A 144 -3.33 5.13 11.95
C HIS A 144 -1.86 5.48 12.16
N ALA A 145 -1.09 5.76 11.10
CA ALA A 145 0.31 6.17 11.21
C ALA A 145 0.47 7.43 12.07
N LEU A 146 -0.41 8.41 11.88
CA LEU A 146 -0.39 9.65 12.63
C LEU A 146 -0.76 9.44 14.10
N ASP A 147 -1.75 8.60 14.37
CA ASP A 147 -2.13 8.29 15.75
C ASP A 147 -1.04 7.53 16.48
N THR A 148 -0.41 6.53 15.85
CA THR A 148 0.74 5.82 16.40
C THR A 148 1.90 6.79 16.68
N TYR A 149 2.18 7.72 15.78
CA TYR A 149 3.21 8.74 15.96
C TYR A 149 2.87 9.69 17.13
N LYS A 150 1.61 10.14 17.24
CA LYS A 150 1.15 10.99 18.35
C LYS A 150 1.30 10.28 19.70
N GLN A 151 0.94 9.00 19.75
CA GLN A 151 1.09 8.18 20.95
C GLN A 151 2.55 8.01 21.34
N ALA A 152 3.42 7.64 20.39
CA ALA A 152 4.86 7.49 20.63
C ALA A 152 5.48 8.78 21.20
N LYS A 153 5.11 9.94 20.64
CA LYS A 153 5.59 11.24 21.11
C LYS A 153 5.07 11.65 22.48
N ARG A 154 3.84 11.24 22.84
CA ARG A 154 3.28 11.46 24.19
C ARG A 154 3.95 10.58 25.24
N SER A 155 4.26 9.34 24.88
CA SER A 155 4.91 8.38 25.77
C SER A 155 6.41 8.63 25.92
N GLY A 156 7.01 9.48 25.08
CA GLY A 156 8.47 9.72 25.08
C GLY A 156 9.27 8.52 24.56
N SER A 157 8.61 7.58 23.87
CA SER A 157 9.22 6.37 23.33
C SER A 157 10.08 6.71 22.11
N ASN A 158 11.08 5.86 21.84
CA ASN A 158 11.88 5.97 20.63
C ASN A 158 10.98 5.79 19.40
N ILE A 159 10.94 6.80 18.53
CA ILE A 159 10.10 6.78 17.32
C ILE A 159 10.85 5.97 16.27
N ASP A 160 10.16 5.00 15.66
CA ASP A 160 10.74 4.21 14.57
C ASP A 160 11.09 5.11 13.37
N GLU A 161 12.32 4.98 12.86
CA GLU A 161 12.83 5.73 11.72
C GLU A 161 11.93 5.55 10.49
N SER A 162 11.36 4.35 10.32
CA SER A 162 10.46 4.03 9.21
C SER A 162 9.16 4.83 9.29
N LEU A 163 8.61 4.98 10.49
CA LEU A 163 7.41 5.77 10.74
C LEU A 163 7.70 7.27 10.49
N GLU A 164 8.84 7.78 10.96
CA GLU A 164 9.23 9.17 10.69
C GLU A 164 9.39 9.45 9.19
N LYS A 165 10.01 8.52 8.44
CA LYS A 165 10.10 8.60 6.97
C LYS A 165 8.72 8.64 6.33
N LEU A 166 7.78 7.79 6.76
CA LEU A 166 6.41 7.80 6.24
C LEU A 166 5.72 9.15 6.50
N ILE A 167 5.82 9.67 7.71
CA ILE A 167 5.27 10.98 8.09
C ILE A 167 5.88 12.10 7.24
N ASN A 168 7.19 12.10 7.02
CA ASN A 168 7.86 13.07 6.13
C ASN A 168 7.30 13.02 4.70
N ARG A 169 7.13 11.82 4.13
CA ARG A 169 6.53 11.66 2.80
C ARG A 169 5.09 12.17 2.73
N ILE A 170 4.29 11.93 3.80
CA ILE A 170 2.92 12.46 3.91
C ILE A 170 2.94 13.99 3.88
N PHE A 171 3.83 14.62 4.64
CA PHE A 171 3.97 16.08 4.63
C PHE A 171 4.36 16.62 3.26
N GLU A 172 5.39 16.05 2.63
CA GLU A 172 5.85 16.48 1.31
C GLU A 172 4.75 16.37 0.25
N ARG A 173 3.98 15.28 0.26
CA ARG A 173 2.85 15.09 -0.64
C ARG A 173 1.77 16.15 -0.46
N ASN A 174 1.35 16.39 0.79
CA ASN A 174 0.31 17.38 1.09
C ASN A 174 0.77 18.82 0.80
N MET A 175 2.05 19.11 1.01
CA MET A 175 2.67 20.39 0.67
C MET A 175 2.67 20.62 -0.85
N LYS A 176 2.95 19.58 -1.66
CA LYS A 176 2.84 19.65 -3.13
C LYS A 176 1.40 19.84 -3.61
N ARG A 177 0.42 19.21 -2.95
CA ARG A 177 -1.02 19.37 -3.25
C ARG A 177 -1.61 20.72 -2.81
N LYS A 178 -0.83 21.58 -2.16
CA LYS A 178 -1.24 22.89 -1.61
C LYS A 178 -2.35 22.79 -0.54
N GLU A 179 -2.51 21.63 0.10
CA GLU A 179 -3.45 21.45 1.22
C GLU A 179 -2.86 21.99 2.52
N LEU A 180 -2.51 23.28 2.53
CA LEU A 180 -1.78 23.91 3.63
C LEU A 180 -2.55 23.85 4.96
N ARG A 181 -3.88 23.92 4.93
CA ARG A 181 -4.72 23.81 6.13
C ARG A 181 -4.56 22.46 6.81
N TYR A 182 -4.57 21.38 6.02
CA TYR A 182 -4.37 20.02 6.52
C TYR A 182 -2.94 19.85 7.06
N VAL A 183 -1.93 20.31 6.32
CA VAL A 183 -0.52 20.28 6.76
C VAL A 183 -0.31 21.02 8.08
N ILE A 184 -0.90 22.21 8.25
CA ILE A 184 -0.78 23.00 9.47
C ILE A 184 -1.48 22.29 10.64
N GLY A 185 -2.71 21.79 10.43
CA GLY A 185 -3.42 21.00 11.43
C GLY A 185 -2.61 19.78 11.88
N LEU A 186 -2.01 19.08 10.93
CA LEU A 186 -1.16 17.93 11.19
C LEU A 186 0.14 18.28 11.91
N ALA A 187 0.77 19.39 11.55
CA ALA A 187 2.00 19.86 12.18
C ALA A 187 1.76 20.33 13.63
N LEU A 188 0.59 20.93 13.91
CA LEU A 188 0.13 21.28 15.25
C LEU A 188 -0.14 20.02 16.08
N ASP A 189 -0.91 19.08 15.53
CA ASP A 189 -1.25 17.81 16.16
C ASP A 189 0.00 16.98 16.54
N THR A 190 1.01 16.97 15.66
CA THR A 190 2.26 16.26 15.86
C THR A 190 3.30 17.05 16.65
N ARG A 191 2.99 18.29 17.09
CA ARG A 191 3.90 19.22 17.78
C ARG A 191 5.26 19.36 17.10
N ARG A 192 5.32 19.33 15.76
CA ARG A 192 6.58 19.39 15.01
C ARG A 192 6.80 20.81 14.51
N THR A 193 7.46 21.61 15.33
CA THR A 193 7.71 23.04 15.09
C THR A 193 8.40 23.31 13.76
N ASP A 194 9.29 22.42 13.33
CA ASP A 194 10.01 22.56 12.05
C ASP A 194 9.07 22.55 10.84
N MET A 195 8.06 21.67 10.88
CA MET A 195 7.07 21.56 9.81
C MET A 195 6.09 22.73 9.81
N ILE A 196 5.75 23.26 10.99
CA ILE A 196 4.93 24.47 11.11
C ILE A 196 5.64 25.66 10.44
N ILE A 197 6.93 25.84 10.73
CA ILE A 197 7.73 26.93 10.14
C ILE A 197 7.84 26.76 8.62
N ALA A 198 8.03 25.54 8.12
CA ALA A 198 8.08 25.26 6.69
C ALA A 198 6.75 25.58 5.98
N ALA A 199 5.62 25.17 6.57
CA ALA A 199 4.29 25.43 6.01
C ALA A 199 3.98 26.93 5.98
N ILE A 200 4.31 27.66 7.05
CA ILE A 200 4.14 29.11 7.14
C ILE A 200 5.02 29.85 6.11
N LYS A 201 6.27 29.44 5.91
CA LYS A 201 7.15 30.03 4.88
C LYS A 201 6.57 29.90 3.47
N VAL A 202 5.99 28.75 3.15
CA VAL A 202 5.33 28.55 1.85
C VAL A 202 4.06 29.40 1.73
N LEU A 203 3.27 29.49 2.80
CA LEU A 203 2.10 30.37 2.85
C LEU A 203 2.49 31.84 2.57
N PHE A 204 3.53 32.35 3.23
CA PHE A 204 4.03 33.72 3.01
C PHE A 204 4.51 33.95 1.59
N ARG A 205 5.21 32.99 0.98
CA ARG A 205 5.65 33.08 -0.41
C ARG A 205 4.45 33.11 -1.37
N PHE A 206 3.38 32.39 -1.05
CA PHE A 206 2.16 32.35 -1.85
C PHE A 206 1.37 33.67 -1.77
N ILE A 207 1.18 34.22 -0.57
CA ILE A 207 0.53 35.53 -0.36
C ILE A 207 1.31 36.62 -1.10
N ARG A 208 2.65 36.60 -0.99
CA ARG A 208 3.51 37.59 -1.63
C ARG A 208 3.50 37.49 -3.16
N SER A 209 3.22 36.32 -3.73
CA SER A 209 3.07 36.12 -5.17
C SER A 209 1.70 36.56 -5.73
N PHE A 210 0.68 36.70 -4.88
CA PHE A 210 -0.65 37.21 -5.26
C PHE A 210 -0.79 38.72 -5.08
N SER A 211 0.18 39.37 -4.43
CA SER A 211 0.19 40.82 -4.17
C SER A 211 0.93 41.65 -5.23
N CYS A 212 1.32 41.04 -6.35
CA CYS A 212 1.78 41.69 -7.58
C CYS A 212 0.81 41.36 -8.71
#